data_AF-A0A524MTX9-F1
#
_entry.id   AF-A0A524MTX9-F1
#
_cell.length_a   1.000
_cell.length_b   1.000
_cell.length_c   1.000
_cell.angle_alpha   90.00
_cell.angle_beta   90.00
_cell.angle_gamma   90.00
#
_symmetry.space_group_name_H-M   'P 1'
#
loop_
_entity.id
_entity.type
_entity.pdbx_description
1 polymer ?
#
loop_
_entity_poly.entity_id
_entity_poly.type
_entity_poly.pdbx_seq_one_letter_code
_entity_poly.pdbx_strand_id
1 'polypeptide(L)'
;MTKYSRDLYEVLESETGLSTGFRPVGYLQTAGNPDRMNKLRREADFLRLMGIEREEISPSEVAELWPNLDPSNVVGGFYTANEGRADPYNVAMSLAAGARANGVQVIQGSPVIGIEQRNGRVTGVVTERGTIQAEYVVNCAGMWARQVGAMAGVSVPLQAIEHAYLITEPIDGVSPDLPILEDPDRFAYYREETGGLMVGLFEPIAAP
;
A
#
# COMPACT_ATOMS: atom_id res chain seq x y z
N MET A 1 -8.58 -3.30 -7.77
CA MET A 1 -7.12 -3.47 -7.60
C MET A 1 -6.80 -4.08 -6.25
N THR A 2 -7.20 -3.45 -5.13
CA THR A 2 -6.91 -3.92 -3.75
C THR A 2 -7.27 -5.39 -3.49
N LYS A 3 -8.49 -5.81 -3.84
CA LYS A 3 -8.92 -7.22 -3.70
C LYS A 3 -7.96 -8.21 -4.38
N TYR A 4 -7.62 -7.96 -5.64
CA TYR A 4 -6.68 -8.82 -6.38
C TYR A 4 -5.30 -8.86 -5.70
N SER A 5 -4.77 -7.72 -5.26
CA SER A 5 -3.47 -7.66 -4.59
C SER A 5 -3.47 -8.45 -3.28
N ARG A 6 -4.52 -8.30 -2.45
CA ARG A 6 -4.70 -9.09 -1.23
C ARG A 6 -4.75 -10.59 -1.55
N ASP A 7 -5.65 -11.00 -2.44
CA ASP A 7 -5.84 -12.41 -2.80
C ASP A 7 -4.53 -13.01 -3.38
N LEU A 8 -3.75 -12.22 -4.13
CA LEU A 8 -2.43 -12.61 -4.62
C LEU A 8 -1.42 -12.79 -3.46
N TYR A 9 -1.41 -11.90 -2.47
CA TYR A 9 -0.46 -11.98 -1.36
C TYR A 9 -0.69 -13.21 -0.48
N GLU A 10 -1.93 -13.69 -0.39
CA GLU A 10 -2.29 -14.92 0.32
C GLU A 10 -1.72 -16.17 -0.36
N VAL A 11 -1.68 -16.20 -1.70
CA VAL A 11 -1.28 -17.41 -2.45
C VAL A 11 0.20 -17.43 -2.84
N LEU A 12 0.86 -16.27 -2.89
CA LEU A 12 2.24 -16.13 -3.38
C LEU A 12 3.25 -17.02 -2.64
N GLU A 13 3.09 -17.23 -1.34
CA GLU A 13 3.98 -18.11 -0.57
C GLU A 13 3.93 -19.56 -1.08
N SER A 14 2.73 -20.05 -1.40
CA SER A 14 2.56 -21.40 -1.92
C SER A 14 3.16 -21.59 -3.31
N GLU A 15 3.21 -20.52 -4.11
CA GLU A 15 3.76 -20.55 -5.48
C GLU A 15 5.28 -20.36 -5.49
N THR A 16 5.82 -19.54 -4.58
CA THR A 16 7.21 -19.08 -4.63
C THR A 16 8.09 -19.67 -3.53
N GLY A 17 7.49 -20.25 -2.49
CA GLY A 17 8.17 -20.68 -1.27
C GLY A 17 8.64 -19.52 -0.37
N LEU A 18 8.27 -18.28 -0.67
CA LEU A 18 8.63 -17.09 0.10
C LEU A 18 7.37 -16.38 0.59
N SER A 19 7.24 -16.28 1.92
CA SER A 19 6.13 -15.57 2.55
C SER A 19 6.10 -14.09 2.16
N THR A 20 4.90 -13.54 2.03
CA THR A 20 4.65 -12.10 1.85
C THR A 20 4.58 -11.36 3.19
N GLY A 21 4.53 -12.10 4.30
CA GLY A 21 4.22 -11.53 5.61
C GLY A 21 2.79 -10.98 5.71
N PHE A 22 1.90 -11.29 4.76
CA PHE A 22 0.52 -10.85 4.81
C PHE A 22 -0.21 -11.47 5.99
N ARG A 23 -0.86 -10.63 6.80
CA ARG A 23 -1.70 -11.03 7.93
C ARG A 23 -3.05 -10.32 7.81
N PRO A 24 -4.16 -11.07 7.65
CA PRO A 24 -5.52 -10.51 7.58
C PRO A 24 -6.01 -10.18 9.01
N VAL A 25 -5.45 -9.12 9.60
CA VAL A 25 -5.77 -8.68 10.96
C VAL A 25 -7.02 -7.80 11.03
N GLY A 26 -7.63 -7.54 9.88
CA GLY A 26 -8.75 -6.62 9.71
C GLY A 26 -8.32 -5.18 9.51
N TYR A 27 -9.25 -4.39 8.99
CA TYR A 27 -9.12 -2.96 8.79
C TYR A 27 -10.36 -2.25 9.30
N LEU A 28 -10.16 -1.29 10.20
CA LEU A 28 -11.15 -0.48 10.86
C LEU A 28 -11.00 0.97 10.41
N GLN A 29 -12.09 1.58 9.94
CA GLN A 29 -12.12 3.00 9.62
C GLN A 29 -13.20 3.67 10.48
N THR A 30 -12.82 4.65 11.29
CA THR A 30 -13.75 5.34 12.21
C THR A 30 -14.39 6.56 11.56
N ALA A 31 -15.53 6.96 12.11
CA ALA A 31 -16.20 8.21 11.83
C ALA A 31 -16.38 9.01 13.12
N GLY A 32 -15.88 10.25 13.15
CA GLY A 32 -16.02 11.15 14.29
C GLY A 32 -17.27 12.04 14.22
N ASN A 33 -17.99 12.04 13.10
CA ASN A 33 -19.20 12.84 12.90
C ASN A 33 -20.18 12.20 11.89
N PRO A 34 -21.45 12.62 11.87
CA PRO A 34 -22.47 12.05 10.97
C PRO A 34 -22.15 12.21 9.46
N ASP A 35 -21.49 13.30 9.06
CA ASP A 35 -21.15 13.52 7.65
C ASP A 35 -20.09 12.52 7.17
N ARG A 36 -19.08 12.26 8.01
CA ARG A 36 -18.10 11.19 7.79
C ARG A 36 -18.80 9.84 7.68
N MET A 37 -19.74 9.54 8.58
CA MET A 37 -20.48 8.27 8.55
C MET A 37 -21.26 8.07 7.25
N ASN A 38 -21.92 9.12 6.76
CA ASN A 38 -22.63 9.10 5.48
C ASN A 38 -21.67 8.88 4.30
N LYS A 39 -20.46 9.45 4.35
CA LYS A 39 -19.42 9.19 3.36
C LYS A 39 -19.00 7.72 3.38
N LEU A 40 -18.72 7.15 4.56
CA LEU A 40 -18.30 5.75 4.70
C LEU A 40 -19.37 4.76 4.21
N ARG A 41 -20.65 5.03 4.46
CA ARG A 41 -21.77 4.23 3.91
C ARG A 41 -21.77 4.20 2.38
N ARG A 42 -21.58 5.36 1.74
CA ARG A 42 -21.49 5.46 0.27
C ARG A 42 -20.28 4.69 -0.28
N GLU A 43 -19.14 4.77 0.40
CA GLU A 43 -17.95 4.00 0.06
C GLU A 43 -18.19 2.49 0.22
N ALA A 44 -18.85 2.06 1.29
CA ALA A 44 -19.20 0.67 1.54
C ALA A 44 -20.12 0.10 0.45
N ASP A 45 -21.13 0.86 0.01
CA ASP A 45 -22.01 0.46 -1.10
C ASP A 45 -21.23 0.28 -2.41
N PHE A 46 -20.31 1.20 -2.71
CA PHE A 46 -19.43 1.09 -3.88
C PHE A 46 -18.51 -0.14 -3.79
N LEU A 47 -17.91 -0.38 -2.63
CA LEU A 47 -17.01 -1.51 -2.40
C LEU A 47 -17.75 -2.86 -2.46
N ARG A 48 -19.01 -2.91 -2.03
CA ARG A 48 -19.87 -4.10 -2.17
C ARG A 48 -20.04 -4.51 -3.64
N LEU A 49 -20.18 -3.56 -4.56
CA LEU A 49 -20.23 -3.84 -6.01
C LEU A 49 -18.93 -4.47 -6.53
N MET A 50 -17.81 -4.23 -5.85
CA MET A 50 -16.49 -4.80 -6.16
C MET A 50 -16.22 -6.10 -5.38
N GLY A 51 -17.22 -6.61 -4.64
CA GLY A 51 -17.11 -7.82 -3.83
C GLY A 51 -16.17 -7.68 -2.64
N ILE A 52 -16.12 -6.48 -2.04
CA ILE A 52 -15.45 -6.17 -0.77
C ILE A 52 -16.57 -5.83 0.23
N GLU A 53 -16.77 -6.71 1.21
CA GLU A 53 -17.79 -6.52 2.24
C GLU A 53 -17.21 -5.76 3.42
N ARG A 54 -17.93 -4.73 3.85
CA ARG A 54 -17.61 -3.93 5.02
C ARG A 54 -18.81 -3.91 5.94
N GLU A 55 -18.57 -4.13 7.22
CA GLU A 55 -19.61 -4.12 8.25
C GLU A 55 -19.65 -2.73 8.88
N GLU A 56 -20.83 -2.13 8.92
CA GLU A 56 -21.06 -0.92 9.71
C GLU A 56 -21.08 -1.31 11.19
N ILE A 57 -20.25 -0.65 12.00
CA ILE A 57 -20.11 -0.96 13.43
C ILE A 57 -20.37 0.26 14.31
N SER A 58 -20.92 -0.01 15.48
CA SER A 58 -21.21 0.96 16.53
C SER A 58 -19.95 1.42 17.27
N PRO A 59 -20.01 2.56 18.01
CA PRO A 59 -18.90 2.99 18.86
C PRO A 59 -18.46 1.96 19.90
N SER A 60 -19.39 1.14 20.43
CA SER A 60 -19.05 0.05 21.35
C SER A 60 -18.25 -1.06 20.66
N GLU A 61 -18.65 -1.48 19.45
CA GLU A 61 -17.91 -2.49 18.68
C GLU A 61 -16.54 -1.97 18.24
N VAL A 62 -16.41 -0.67 17.94
CA VAL A 62 -15.13 -0.01 17.72
C VAL A 62 -14.21 -0.16 18.94
N ALA A 63 -14.72 0.12 20.15
CA ALA A 63 -13.95 0.01 21.39
C ALA A 63 -13.58 -1.43 21.74
N GLU A 64 -14.41 -2.41 21.38
CA GLU A 64 -14.10 -3.83 21.53
C GLU A 64 -12.97 -4.27 20.59
N LEU A 65 -12.99 -3.82 19.33
CA LEU A 65 -11.94 -4.13 18.34
C LEU A 65 -10.64 -3.39 18.59
N TRP A 66 -10.71 -2.20 19.19
CA TRP A 66 -9.57 -1.33 19.44
C TRP A 66 -9.59 -0.80 20.89
N PRO A 67 -9.18 -1.63 21.88
CA PRO A 67 -9.30 -1.29 23.30
C PRO A 67 -8.48 -0.07 23.74
N ASN A 68 -7.44 0.28 22.97
CA ASN A 68 -6.62 1.47 23.21
C ASN A 68 -7.21 2.76 22.61
N LEU A 69 -8.36 2.69 21.93
CA LEU A 69 -9.09 3.87 21.45
C LEU A 69 -9.93 4.48 22.58
N ASP A 70 -9.97 5.81 22.66
CA ASP A 70 -11.08 6.50 23.32
C ASP A 70 -12.26 6.68 22.32
N PRO A 71 -13.39 5.97 22.51
CA PRO A 71 -14.53 6.05 21.60
C PRO A 71 -15.39 7.29 21.81
N SER A 72 -15.06 8.18 22.76
CA SER A 72 -15.91 9.34 23.13
C SER A 72 -16.25 10.26 21.96
N ASN A 73 -15.35 10.35 20.97
CA ASN A 73 -15.52 11.17 19.77
C ASN A 73 -15.81 10.33 18.52
N VAL A 74 -16.23 9.07 18.66
CA VAL A 74 -16.58 8.19 17.54
C VAL A 74 -18.10 8.02 17.50
N VAL A 75 -18.69 8.27 16.33
CA VAL A 75 -20.13 8.04 16.08
C VAL A 75 -20.41 6.66 15.47
N GLY A 76 -19.37 5.97 14.99
CA GLY A 76 -19.42 4.64 14.40
C GLY A 76 -18.20 4.40 13.50
N GLY A 77 -18.23 3.34 12.71
CA GLY A 77 -17.18 3.05 11.75
C GLY A 77 -17.55 1.93 10.79
N PHE A 78 -16.57 1.51 9.99
CA PHE A 78 -16.67 0.35 9.12
C PHE A 78 -15.48 -0.58 9.31
N TYR A 79 -15.77 -1.87 9.45
CA TYR A 79 -14.78 -2.93 9.61
C TYR A 79 -14.75 -3.86 8.38
N THR A 80 -13.55 -4.26 7.98
CA THR A 80 -13.31 -5.21 6.89
C THR A 80 -12.40 -6.32 7.41
N ALA A 81 -12.94 -7.51 7.66
CA ALA A 81 -12.22 -8.60 8.32
C ALA A 81 -11.01 -9.13 7.54
N ASN A 82 -11.15 -9.27 6.22
CA ASN A 82 -10.12 -9.93 5.39
C ASN A 82 -8.99 -8.98 4.96
N GLU A 83 -9.01 -7.72 5.37
CA GLU A 83 -7.92 -6.78 5.09
C GLU A 83 -6.80 -6.91 6.13
N GLY A 84 -5.67 -6.28 5.87
CA GLY A 84 -4.58 -6.29 6.83
C GLY A 84 -3.29 -5.72 6.28
N ARG A 85 -2.17 -6.23 6.79
CA ARG A 85 -0.83 -5.72 6.49
C ARG A 85 0.02 -6.81 5.87
N ALA A 86 0.90 -6.41 4.96
CA ALA A 86 1.97 -7.25 4.44
C ALA A 86 3.33 -6.59 4.69
N ASP A 87 4.40 -7.36 4.63
CA ASP A 87 5.74 -6.82 4.60
C ASP A 87 6.10 -6.47 3.14
N PRO A 88 6.28 -5.18 2.80
CA PRO A 88 6.49 -4.77 1.41
C PRO A 88 7.80 -5.30 0.82
N TYR A 89 8.83 -5.52 1.65
CA TYR A 89 10.10 -6.11 1.20
C TYR A 89 9.88 -7.58 0.83
N ASN A 90 9.20 -8.34 1.68
CA ASN A 90 8.91 -9.75 1.44
C ASN A 90 7.98 -9.94 0.24
N VAL A 91 6.96 -9.09 0.08
CA VAL A 91 6.11 -9.08 -1.13
C VAL A 91 6.96 -8.90 -2.39
N ALA A 92 7.87 -7.91 -2.41
CA ALA A 92 8.73 -7.66 -3.57
C ALA A 92 9.67 -8.83 -3.85
N MET A 93 10.24 -9.43 -2.80
CA MET A 93 11.13 -10.58 -2.92
C MET A 93 10.41 -11.85 -3.39
N SER A 94 9.20 -12.10 -2.89
CA SER A 94 8.33 -13.20 -3.31
C SER A 94 7.97 -13.07 -4.79
N LEU A 95 7.49 -11.89 -5.23
CA LEU A 95 7.21 -11.61 -6.64
C LEU A 95 8.47 -11.77 -7.52
N ALA A 96 9.63 -11.28 -7.07
CA ALA A 96 10.88 -11.43 -7.81
C ALA A 96 11.33 -12.89 -7.93
N ALA A 97 11.10 -13.71 -6.91
CA ALA A 97 11.36 -15.15 -6.95
C ALA A 97 10.44 -15.85 -7.95
N GLY A 98 9.14 -15.58 -7.90
CA GLY A 98 8.17 -16.08 -8.88
C GLY A 98 8.51 -15.69 -10.32
N ALA A 99 8.90 -14.43 -10.54
CA ALA A 99 9.32 -13.95 -11.85
C ALA A 99 10.57 -14.70 -12.36
N ARG A 100 11.59 -14.87 -11.52
CA ARG A 100 12.81 -15.62 -11.88
C ARG A 100 12.52 -17.09 -12.18
N ALA A 101 11.66 -17.74 -11.41
CA ALA A 101 11.23 -19.12 -11.66
C ALA A 101 10.53 -19.27 -13.02
N ASN A 102 9.89 -18.20 -13.51
CA ASN A 102 9.28 -18.11 -14.83
C ASN A 102 10.21 -17.54 -15.92
N GLY A 103 11.52 -17.47 -15.68
CA GLY A 103 12.53 -17.10 -16.68
C GLY A 103 12.83 -15.60 -16.79
N VAL A 104 12.27 -14.76 -15.92
CA VAL A 104 12.59 -13.32 -15.90
C VAL A 104 14.00 -13.09 -15.33
N GLN A 105 14.78 -12.25 -16.02
CA GLN A 105 16.07 -11.78 -15.54
C GLN A 105 15.90 -10.51 -14.70
N VAL A 106 16.41 -10.52 -13.47
CA VAL A 106 16.41 -9.34 -12.58
C VAL A 106 17.85 -8.85 -12.43
N ILE A 107 18.15 -7.71 -13.06
CA ILE A 107 19.49 -7.10 -13.07
C ILE A 107 19.47 -5.89 -12.14
N GLN A 108 20.12 -6.02 -10.98
CA GLN A 108 20.25 -4.93 -10.00
C GLN A 108 21.58 -4.18 -10.19
N GLY A 109 21.68 -2.96 -9.64
CA GLY A 109 22.88 -2.13 -9.79
C GLY A 109 23.20 -1.76 -11.25
N SER A 110 22.14 -1.59 -12.05
CA SER A 110 22.20 -1.24 -13.47
C SER A 110 21.16 -0.16 -13.79
N PRO A 111 21.37 1.09 -13.32
CA PRO A 111 20.44 2.18 -13.58
C PRO A 111 20.29 2.44 -15.09
N VAL A 112 19.05 2.75 -15.51
CA VAL A 112 18.79 3.22 -16.87
C VAL A 112 19.18 4.69 -16.94
N ILE A 113 20.04 5.02 -17.91
CA ILE A 113 20.56 6.38 -18.15
C ILE A 113 20.09 6.96 -19.49
N GLY A 114 19.39 6.17 -20.30
CA GLY A 114 18.80 6.62 -21.57
C GLY A 114 17.83 5.61 -22.16
N ILE A 115 16.99 6.06 -23.09
CA ILE A 115 16.03 5.23 -23.83
C ILE A 115 16.33 5.41 -25.32
N GLU A 116 16.68 4.32 -26.00
CA GLU A 116 16.92 4.34 -27.45
C GLU A 116 15.60 4.33 -28.20
N GLN A 117 15.52 5.14 -29.26
CA GLN A 117 14.34 5.24 -30.09
C GLN A 117 14.71 5.28 -31.57
N ARG A 118 13.90 4.64 -32.40
CA ARG A 118 13.98 4.72 -33.86
C ARG A 118 12.57 4.87 -34.43
N ASN A 119 12.37 5.86 -35.30
CA ASN A 119 11.09 6.14 -35.95
C ASN A 119 9.92 6.29 -34.95
N GLY A 120 10.16 6.94 -33.81
CA GLY A 120 9.16 7.16 -32.76
C GLY A 120 8.81 5.91 -31.94
N ARG A 121 9.60 4.84 -32.02
CA ARG A 121 9.42 3.61 -31.24
C ARG A 121 10.65 3.34 -30.39
N VAL A 122 10.44 2.83 -29.18
CA VAL A 122 11.53 2.35 -28.32
C VAL A 122 12.23 1.16 -28.98
N THR A 123 13.55 1.09 -28.85
CA THR A 123 14.37 -0.04 -29.29
C THR A 123 15.24 -0.62 -28.18
N GLY A 124 15.36 0.05 -27.04
CA GLY A 124 16.10 -0.44 -25.89
C GLY A 124 16.30 0.59 -24.80
N VAL A 125 16.99 0.16 -23.74
CA VAL A 125 17.43 1.01 -22.63
C VAL A 125 18.94 1.03 -22.55
N VAL A 126 19.51 2.20 -22.30
CA VAL A 126 20.95 2.41 -22.13
C VAL A 126 21.30 2.33 -20.65
N THR A 127 22.34 1.58 -20.31
CA THR A 127 22.91 1.48 -18.97
C THR A 127 24.42 1.72 -19.05
N GLU A 128 25.09 1.91 -17.91
CA GLU A 128 26.56 2.00 -17.86
C GLU A 128 27.26 0.72 -18.35
N ARG A 129 26.55 -0.42 -18.35
CA ARG A 129 27.07 -1.73 -18.77
C ARG A 129 26.78 -2.03 -20.24
N GLY A 130 26.20 -1.07 -20.96
CA GLY A 130 25.78 -1.21 -22.36
C GLY A 130 24.26 -1.12 -22.54
N THR A 131 23.82 -1.25 -23.79
CA THR A 131 22.42 -1.17 -24.17
C THR A 131 21.74 -2.55 -24.09
N ILE A 132 20.58 -2.60 -23.46
CA ILE A 132 19.66 -3.75 -23.50
C ILE A 132 18.59 -3.47 -24.55
N GLN A 133 18.57 -4.25 -25.63
CA GLN A 133 17.58 -4.12 -26.70
C GLN A 133 16.22 -4.64 -26.22
N ALA A 134 15.15 -3.89 -26.50
CA ALA A 134 13.80 -4.23 -26.08
C ALA A 134 12.75 -3.63 -27.04
N GLU A 135 11.74 -4.43 -27.37
CA GLU A 135 10.59 -3.97 -28.18
C GLU A 135 9.61 -3.10 -27.37
N TYR A 136 9.56 -3.34 -26.06
CA TYR A 136 8.72 -2.62 -25.11
C TYR A 136 9.53 -2.29 -23.85
N VAL A 137 9.30 -1.10 -23.31
CA VAL A 137 9.87 -0.64 -22.05
C VAL A 137 8.74 -0.13 -21.17
N VAL A 138 8.64 -0.66 -19.95
CA VAL A 138 7.64 -0.23 -18.96
C VAL A 138 8.35 0.56 -17.87
N ASN A 139 7.91 1.80 -17.66
CA ASN A 139 8.46 2.67 -16.64
C ASN A 139 7.81 2.41 -15.27
N CYS A 140 8.50 1.64 -14.42
CA CYS A 140 8.11 1.34 -13.04
C CYS A 140 9.04 2.01 -12.01
N ALA A 141 9.65 3.16 -12.34
CA ALA A 141 10.74 3.76 -11.56
C ALA A 141 10.29 4.61 -10.35
N GLY A 142 9.07 4.42 -9.84
CA GLY A 142 8.56 5.11 -8.65
C GLY A 142 8.73 6.64 -8.75
N MET A 143 9.34 7.26 -7.72
CA MET A 143 9.61 8.70 -7.68
C MET A 143 10.52 9.21 -8.81
N TRP A 144 11.27 8.32 -9.47
CA TRP A 144 12.13 8.64 -10.62
C TRP A 144 11.44 8.50 -11.97
N ALA A 145 10.16 8.10 -12.00
CA ALA A 145 9.47 7.84 -13.26
C ALA A 145 9.37 9.08 -14.16
N ARG A 146 9.40 10.30 -13.60
CA ARG A 146 9.46 11.56 -14.38
C ARG A 146 10.79 11.72 -15.11
N GLN A 147 11.91 11.41 -14.45
CA GLN A 147 13.26 11.47 -15.00
C GLN A 147 13.43 10.41 -16.09
N VAL A 148 12.94 9.19 -15.86
CA VAL A 148 12.94 8.13 -16.87
C VAL A 148 12.05 8.48 -18.06
N GLY A 149 10.86 9.05 -17.84
CA GLY A 149 9.97 9.51 -18.91
C GLY A 149 10.62 10.58 -19.78
N ALA A 150 11.33 11.53 -19.17
CA ALA A 150 12.06 12.58 -19.90
C ALA A 150 13.14 12.02 -20.85
N MET A 151 13.77 10.89 -20.52
CA MET A 151 14.72 10.20 -21.42
C MET A 151 14.05 9.72 -22.71
N ALA A 152 12.74 9.46 -22.69
CA ALA A 152 11.94 9.11 -23.86
C ALA A 152 11.22 10.32 -24.49
N GLY A 153 11.39 11.54 -23.96
CA GLY A 153 10.61 12.71 -24.37
C GLY A 153 9.15 12.69 -23.91
N VAL A 154 8.82 11.88 -22.90
CA VAL A 154 7.47 11.74 -22.34
C VAL A 154 7.38 12.48 -21.00
N SER A 155 6.40 13.37 -20.89
CA SER A 155 6.09 14.03 -19.62
C SER A 155 5.28 13.09 -18.72
N VAL A 156 5.82 12.76 -17.54
CA VAL A 156 5.08 12.01 -16.51
C VAL A 156 4.70 12.96 -15.38
N PRO A 157 3.40 13.28 -15.20
CA PRO A 157 2.95 14.30 -14.26
C PRO A 157 2.89 13.75 -12.83
N LEU A 158 4.06 13.55 -12.21
CA LEU A 158 4.19 13.12 -10.82
C LEU A 158 5.09 14.09 -10.03
N GLN A 159 4.84 14.18 -8.74
CA GLN A 159 5.63 14.94 -7.76
C GLN A 159 5.89 14.02 -6.55
N ALA A 160 7.14 13.95 -6.12
CA ALA A 160 7.48 13.28 -4.86
C ALA A 160 7.05 14.18 -3.70
N ILE A 161 6.51 13.56 -2.65
CA ILE A 161 6.10 14.24 -1.42
C ILE A 161 6.69 13.51 -0.23
N GLU A 162 6.93 14.24 0.86
CA GLU A 162 7.32 13.64 2.13
C GLU A 162 6.09 13.05 2.83
N HIS A 163 6.27 11.88 3.44
CA HIS A 163 5.27 11.25 4.31
C HIS A 163 6.00 10.63 5.48
N ALA A 164 5.64 11.05 6.70
CA ALA A 164 6.28 10.58 7.92
C ALA A 164 5.39 9.58 8.66
N TYR A 165 6.04 8.62 9.31
CA TYR A 165 5.43 7.79 10.33
C TYR A 165 6.31 7.74 11.57
N LEU A 166 5.68 7.48 12.71
CA LEU A 166 6.30 7.31 14.01
C LEU A 166 6.16 5.86 14.44
N ILE A 167 7.13 5.33 15.18
CA ILE A 167 7.02 4.04 15.85
C ILE A 167 7.16 4.30 17.34
N THR A 168 6.21 3.81 18.14
CA THR A 168 6.23 3.97 19.59
C THR A 168 7.03 2.86 20.26
N GLU A 169 7.37 3.06 21.54
CA GLU A 169 7.72 1.96 22.44
C GLU A 169 6.52 0.99 22.61
N PRO A 170 6.74 -0.23 23.14
CA PRO A 170 5.65 -1.17 23.41
C PRO A 170 4.55 -0.58 24.30
N ILE A 171 3.30 -0.91 23.99
CA ILE A 171 2.10 -0.41 24.70
C ILE A 171 1.26 -1.61 25.15
N ASP A 172 0.87 -1.61 26.42
CA ASP A 172 0.00 -2.65 26.98
C ASP A 172 -1.33 -2.73 26.20
N GLY A 173 -1.70 -3.95 25.81
CA GLY A 173 -2.92 -4.23 25.03
C GLY A 173 -2.74 -4.17 23.52
N VAL A 174 -1.61 -3.68 23.01
CA VAL A 174 -1.31 -3.73 21.58
C VAL A 174 -0.79 -5.11 21.19
N SER A 175 -1.51 -5.76 20.27
CA SER A 175 -1.25 -7.14 19.83
C SER A 175 -0.98 -7.19 18.32
N PRO A 176 -0.19 -8.16 17.83
CA PRO A 176 -0.03 -8.41 16.39
C PRO A 176 -1.33 -8.72 15.63
N ASP A 177 -2.42 -9.02 16.32
CA ASP A 177 -3.75 -9.28 15.73
C ASP A 177 -4.67 -8.05 15.78
N LEU A 178 -4.16 -6.91 16.25
CA LEU A 178 -4.91 -5.66 16.29
C LEU A 178 -5.21 -5.21 14.84
N PRO A 179 -6.47 -4.88 14.50
CA PRO A 179 -6.81 -4.35 13.19
C PRO A 179 -6.04 -3.06 12.88
N ILE A 180 -5.77 -2.84 11.60
CA ILE A 180 -5.31 -1.53 11.13
C ILE A 180 -6.44 -0.54 11.38
N LEU A 181 -6.15 0.56 12.07
CA LEU A 181 -7.10 1.66 12.25
C LEU A 181 -6.75 2.79 11.30
N GLU A 182 -7.75 3.35 10.63
CA GLU A 182 -7.69 4.68 10.04
C GLU A 182 -8.71 5.60 10.73
N ASP A 183 -8.24 6.78 11.13
CA ASP A 183 -9.07 7.90 11.57
C ASP A 183 -8.92 9.05 10.57
N PRO A 184 -9.81 9.11 9.56
CA PRO A 184 -9.76 10.15 8.54
C PRO A 184 -10.09 11.55 9.06
N ASP A 185 -10.69 11.69 10.24
CA ASP A 185 -11.00 12.99 10.85
C ASP A 185 -9.79 13.56 11.62
N ARG A 186 -8.81 12.69 11.93
CA ARG A 186 -7.49 13.07 12.47
C ARG A 186 -6.36 13.00 11.45
N PHE A 187 -6.68 12.67 10.20
CA PHE A 187 -5.70 12.46 9.14
C PHE A 187 -4.65 11.41 9.51
N ALA A 188 -5.03 10.36 10.23
CA ALA A 188 -4.09 9.42 10.82
C ALA A 188 -4.45 7.97 10.52
N TYR A 189 -3.43 7.13 10.44
CA TYR A 189 -3.58 5.68 10.45
C TYR A 189 -2.62 5.05 11.45
N TYR A 190 -3.02 3.89 11.95
CA TYR A 190 -2.37 3.19 13.04
C TYR A 190 -2.36 1.70 12.74
N ARG A 191 -1.25 1.06 13.09
CA ARG A 191 -1.16 -0.40 13.11
C ARG A 191 -0.17 -0.81 14.17
N GLU A 192 -0.26 -2.05 14.64
CA GLU A 192 0.78 -2.59 15.51
C GLU A 192 2.14 -2.62 14.76
N GLU A 193 3.22 -2.38 15.51
CA GLU A 193 4.59 -2.56 15.09
C GLU A 193 5.45 -2.82 16.34
N THR A 194 6.09 -3.99 16.42
CA THR A 194 7.01 -4.37 17.51
C THR A 194 6.42 -4.27 18.93
N GLY A 195 5.12 -4.58 19.08
CA GLY A 195 4.38 -4.46 20.35
C GLY A 195 3.97 -3.03 20.72
N GLY A 196 4.33 -2.04 19.90
CA GLY A 196 3.84 -0.67 19.95
C GLY A 196 2.99 -0.34 18.72
N LEU A 197 2.86 0.94 18.39
CA LEU A 197 2.12 1.41 17.23
C LEU A 197 3.06 2.05 16.21
N MET A 198 2.85 1.74 14.93
CA MET A 198 3.22 2.62 13.83
C MET A 198 2.08 3.60 13.56
N VAL A 199 2.37 4.90 13.61
CA VAL A 199 1.41 5.99 13.39
C VAL A 199 1.84 6.79 12.17
N GLY A 200 1.04 6.79 11.12
CA GLY A 200 1.24 7.68 9.97
C GLY A 200 0.24 8.84 9.99
N LEU A 201 0.70 10.00 9.55
CA LEU A 201 -0.08 11.24 9.55
C LEU A 201 -0.09 11.85 8.16
N PHE A 202 -1.25 12.29 7.71
CA PHE A 202 -1.42 13.08 6.49
C PHE A 202 -1.59 14.55 6.87
N GLU A 203 -0.50 15.30 6.80
CA GLU A 203 -0.53 16.72 7.14
C GLU A 203 -1.45 17.50 6.18
N PRO A 204 -2.44 18.28 6.69
CA PRO A 204 -3.30 19.08 5.83
C PRO A 204 -2.53 20.11 4.98
N ILE A 205 -1.35 20.50 5.46
CA ILE A 205 -0.37 21.32 4.75
C ILE A 205 0.91 20.49 4.67
N ALA A 206 1.06 19.74 3.58
CA ALA A 206 2.24 18.91 3.37
C ALA A 206 3.49 19.75 3.09
N ALA A 207 4.66 19.27 3.56
CA ALA A 207 5.94 19.75 3.07
C ALA A 207 6.08 19.47 1.56
N PRO A 208 6.69 20.38 0.77
CA PRO A 208 6.81 20.25 -0.69
C PRO A 208 7.66 19.07 -1.16
#